data_AF-A0A0C6EE14-F1
#
_entry.id   AF-A0A0C6EE14-F1
#
_cell.length_a   1.000
_cell.length_b   1.000
_cell.length_c   1.000
_cell.angle_alpha   90.00
_cell.angle_beta   90.00
_cell.angle_gamma   90.00
#
_symmetry.space_group_name_H-M   'P 1'
#
loop_
_entity.id
_entity.type
_entity.pdbx_description
1 polymer ?
#
loop_
_entity_poly.entity_id
_entity_poly.type
_entity_poly.pdbx_seq_one_letter_code
_entity_poly.pdbx_strand_id
1 'polypeptide(L)'
;MTGGYIMGRGYTPETCIDEVKKALTGLGGRASAEEILLTVRKKGHWSDETVWQCMESNTINFPPACRHNTDTDSKFLFLREDGNYEFYAPKWHGRYERGKRIV
;
A
#
# COMPACT_ATOMS: atom_id res chain seq x y z
N MET A 1 8.45 -5.25 41.28
CA MET A 1 8.35 -6.53 40.57
C MET A 1 8.44 -6.27 39.08
N THR A 2 9.61 -6.52 38.52
CA THR A 2 9.93 -6.39 37.10
C THR A 2 9.30 -7.54 36.33
N GLY A 3 8.19 -7.28 35.65
CA GLY A 3 7.56 -8.25 34.74
C GLY A 3 8.34 -8.31 33.44
N GLY A 4 9.23 -9.29 33.32
CA GLY A 4 9.99 -9.55 32.10
C GLY A 4 9.07 -10.02 30.97
N TYR A 5 9.14 -9.33 29.82
CA TYR A 5 8.51 -9.78 28.59
C TYR A 5 9.27 -11.00 28.05
N ILE A 6 8.61 -12.14 28.06
CA ILE A 6 9.12 -13.39 27.49
C ILE A 6 9.02 -13.23 25.96
N MET A 7 10.16 -13.10 25.29
CA MET A 7 10.29 -13.11 23.82
C MET A 7 9.94 -14.51 23.29
N GLY A 8 8.64 -14.83 23.23
CA GLY A 8 8.12 -16.01 22.55
C GLY A 8 8.09 -15.79 21.04
N ARG A 9 8.56 -16.79 20.28
CA ARG A 9 8.56 -16.93 18.80
C ARG A 9 7.89 -15.78 18.03
N GLY A 10 8.70 -15.03 17.29
CA GLY A 10 8.34 -13.81 16.55
C GLY A 10 6.99 -13.85 15.84
N TYR A 11 6.00 -13.22 16.45
CA TYR A 11 4.79 -12.78 15.78
C TYR A 11 5.06 -11.39 15.21
N THR A 12 5.24 -11.30 13.89
CA THR A 12 5.18 -10.02 13.18
C THR A 12 3.71 -9.76 12.87
N PRO A 13 3.08 -8.74 13.47
CA PRO A 13 1.68 -8.44 13.18
C PRO A 13 1.52 -8.11 11.70
N GLU A 14 0.46 -8.64 11.07
CA GLU A 14 0.14 -8.33 9.68
C GLU A 14 -0.16 -6.83 9.55
N THR A 15 0.51 -6.16 8.61
CA THR A 15 0.25 -4.74 8.35
C THR A 15 -0.77 -4.57 7.22
N CYS A 16 -1.50 -3.46 7.23
CA CYS A 16 -2.41 -3.12 6.12
C CYS A 16 -1.63 -3.05 4.78
N ILE A 17 -0.38 -2.59 4.81
CA ILE A 17 0.53 -2.56 3.65
C ILE A 17 0.74 -3.98 3.11
N ASP A 18 1.05 -4.94 3.98
CA ASP A 18 1.31 -6.32 3.56
C ASP A 18 0.06 -6.96 2.96
N GLU A 19 -1.11 -6.71 3.53
CA GLU A 19 -2.37 -7.25 2.99
C GLU A 19 -2.77 -6.59 1.67
N VAL A 20 -2.52 -5.29 1.49
CA VAL A 20 -2.71 -4.63 0.18
C VAL A 20 -1.77 -5.23 -0.87
N LYS A 21 -0.50 -5.47 -0.53
CA LYS A 21 0.46 -6.14 -1.43
C LYS A 21 -0.01 -7.56 -1.79
N LYS A 22 -0.39 -8.36 -0.79
CA LYS A 22 -0.89 -9.72 -1.00
C LYS A 22 -2.17 -9.73 -1.85
N ALA A 23 -3.10 -8.81 -1.59
CA ALA A 23 -4.32 -8.67 -2.38
C ALA A 23 -4.00 -8.36 -3.84
N LEU A 24 -3.16 -7.36 -4.10
CA LEU A 24 -2.76 -6.99 -5.45
C LEU A 24 -2.05 -8.14 -6.18
N THR A 25 -1.13 -8.85 -5.51
CA THR A 25 -0.48 -10.05 -6.06
C THR A 25 -1.51 -11.15 -6.38
N GLY A 26 -2.45 -11.41 -5.46
CA GLY A 26 -3.49 -12.43 -5.64
C GLY A 26 -4.47 -12.12 -6.77
N LEU A 27 -4.65 -10.84 -7.08
CA LEU A 27 -5.48 -10.35 -8.19
C LEU A 27 -4.71 -10.26 -9.53
N GLY A 28 -3.48 -10.81 -9.59
CA GLY A 28 -2.68 -10.85 -10.83
C GLY A 28 -1.78 -9.63 -11.04
N GLY A 29 -1.54 -8.84 -9.99
CA GLY A 29 -0.62 -7.69 -10.00
C GLY A 29 -1.23 -6.37 -10.49
N ARG A 30 -2.48 -6.40 -10.96
CA ARG A 30 -3.26 -5.23 -11.35
C ARG A 30 -4.72 -5.39 -10.96
N ALA A 31 -5.29 -4.40 -10.29
CA ALA A 31 -6.67 -4.46 -9.82
C ALA A 31 -7.24 -3.07 -9.56
N SER A 32 -8.56 -2.94 -9.58
CA SER A 32 -9.26 -1.73 -9.14
C SER A 32 -9.13 -1.53 -7.62
N ALA A 33 -9.37 -0.31 -7.14
CA ALA A 33 -9.45 -0.09 -5.70
C ALA A 33 -10.52 -0.95 -5.03
N GLU A 34 -11.68 -1.11 -5.67
CA GLU A 34 -12.78 -1.90 -5.13
C GLU A 34 -12.38 -3.36 -4.92
N GLU A 35 -11.72 -3.99 -5.89
CA GLU A 35 -11.25 -5.38 -5.77
C GLU A 35 -10.23 -5.54 -4.64
N ILE A 36 -9.32 -4.58 -4.49
CA ILE A 36 -8.32 -4.58 -3.42
C ILE A 36 -9.02 -4.41 -2.06
N LEU A 37 -9.91 -3.43 -1.92
CA LEU A 37 -10.68 -3.16 -0.70
C LEU A 37 -11.48 -4.40 -0.28
N LEU A 38 -12.24 -4.99 -1.21
CA LEU A 38 -13.03 -6.19 -0.95
C LEU A 38 -12.17 -7.38 -0.53
N THR A 39 -10.97 -7.52 -1.10
CA THR A 39 -10.05 -8.61 -0.78
C THR A 39 -9.46 -8.44 0.62
N VAL A 40 -9.00 -7.23 0.97
CA VAL A 40 -8.44 -6.94 2.30
C VAL A 40 -9.53 -6.99 3.38
N ARG A 41 -10.72 -6.46 3.10
CA ARG A 41 -11.87 -6.45 4.03
C ARG A 41 -12.31 -7.85 4.44
N LYS A 42 -12.21 -8.86 3.56
CA LYS A 42 -12.54 -10.26 3.88
C LYS A 42 -11.74 -10.82 5.05
N LYS A 43 -10.60 -10.22 5.41
CA LYS A 43 -9.80 -10.58 6.59
C LYS A 43 -10.40 -10.07 7.90
N GLY A 44 -11.27 -9.05 7.85
CA GLY A 44 -12.04 -8.57 9.00
C GLY A 44 -11.31 -7.64 9.98
N HIS A 45 -10.06 -7.24 9.69
CA HIS A 45 -9.24 -6.46 10.63
C HIS A 45 -9.20 -4.95 10.36
N TRP A 46 -9.53 -4.49 9.16
CA TRP A 46 -9.42 -3.08 8.76
C TRP A 46 -10.76 -2.55 8.23
N SER A 47 -11.05 -1.28 8.53
CA SER A 47 -12.15 -0.57 7.89
C SER A 47 -11.79 -0.18 6.45
N ASP A 48 -12.81 0.00 5.61
CA ASP A 48 -12.61 0.43 4.22
C ASP A 48 -11.83 1.76 4.15
N GLU A 49 -12.09 2.69 5.08
CA GLU A 49 -11.33 3.96 5.21
C GLU A 49 -9.84 3.72 5.53
N THR A 50 -9.53 2.78 6.42
CA THR A 50 -8.14 2.47 6.79
C THR A 50 -7.38 1.90 5.59
N VAL A 51 -8.02 0.99 4.84
CA VAL A 51 -7.42 0.41 3.64
C VAL A 51 -7.27 1.48 2.55
N TRP A 52 -8.27 2.36 2.38
CA TRP A 52 -8.21 3.47 1.43
C TRP A 52 -7.03 4.42 1.72
N GLN A 53 -6.92 4.89 2.96
CA GLN A 53 -5.81 5.76 3.39
C GLN A 53 -4.44 5.07 3.22
N CYS A 54 -4.38 3.75 3.47
CA CYS A 54 -3.19 2.95 3.23
C CYS A 54 -2.83 2.94 1.74
N MET A 55 -3.79 2.72 0.85
CA MET A 55 -3.56 2.76 -0.60
C MET A 55 -3.10 4.13 -1.07
N GLU A 56 -3.80 5.20 -0.70
CA GLU A 56 -3.44 6.58 -1.09
C GLU A 56 -2.02 6.92 -0.65
N SER A 57 -1.70 6.69 0.63
CA SER A 57 -0.39 7.01 1.21
C SER A 57 0.77 6.32 0.50
N ASN A 58 0.52 5.12 -0.03
CA ASN A 58 1.50 4.28 -0.71
C ASN A 58 1.46 4.39 -2.25
N THR A 59 0.63 5.28 -2.79
CA THR A 59 0.55 5.54 -4.24
C THR A 59 1.56 6.60 -4.66
N ILE A 60 2.47 6.23 -5.55
CA ILE A 60 3.62 7.04 -5.96
C ILE A 60 3.24 8.28 -6.77
N ASN A 61 2.24 8.15 -7.63
CA ASN A 61 1.79 9.17 -8.57
C ASN A 61 0.54 9.91 -8.09
N PHE A 62 0.32 9.95 -6.77
CA PHE A 62 -0.80 10.65 -6.14
C PHE A 62 -0.28 11.84 -5.32
N PRO A 63 -0.26 13.07 -5.89
CA PRO A 63 0.22 14.26 -5.18
C PRO A 63 -0.45 14.54 -3.83
N PRO A 64 -1.76 14.30 -3.62
CA PRO A 64 -2.38 14.53 -2.32
C PRO A 64 -1.74 13.73 -1.17
N ALA A 65 -1.30 12.50 -1.43
CA ALA A 65 -0.61 11.66 -0.44
C ALA A 65 0.75 12.25 0.01
N CYS A 66 1.34 13.11 -0.80
CA CYS A 66 2.64 13.73 -0.51
C CYS A 66 2.55 14.88 0.50
N ARG A 67 1.34 15.26 0.95
CA ARG A 67 1.15 16.26 2.02
C ARG A 67 1.66 15.75 3.37
N HIS A 68 1.54 14.45 3.63
CA HIS A 68 1.87 13.85 4.93
C HIS A 68 3.09 12.92 4.85
N ASN A 69 3.34 12.29 3.69
CA ASN A 69 4.50 11.44 3.48
C ASN A 69 5.11 11.68 2.09
N THR A 70 6.29 12.32 2.07
CA THR A 70 7.08 12.56 0.87
C THR A 70 8.08 11.45 0.54
N ASP A 71 8.24 10.46 1.41
CA ASP A 71 9.15 9.34 1.18
C ASP A 71 8.67 8.52 -0.02
N THR A 72 9.49 8.48 -1.07
CA THR A 72 9.20 7.74 -2.30
C THR A 72 9.55 6.26 -2.15
N ASP A 73 10.47 5.91 -1.26
CA ASP A 73 10.98 4.54 -1.10
C ASP A 73 9.97 3.64 -0.39
N SER A 74 9.07 4.24 0.41
CA SER A 74 7.97 3.53 1.04
C SER A 74 6.80 3.24 0.09
N LYS A 75 6.72 3.90 -1.08
CA LYS A 75 5.57 3.84 -1.98
C LYS A 75 5.73 2.68 -2.97
N PHE A 76 4.69 1.87 -3.11
CA PHE A 76 4.71 0.64 -3.91
C PHE A 76 3.54 0.52 -4.88
N LEU A 77 2.55 1.42 -4.81
CA LEU A 77 1.41 1.44 -5.70
C LEU A 77 1.58 2.50 -6.80
N PHE A 78 1.07 2.19 -7.98
CA PHE A 78 0.91 3.10 -9.10
C PHE A 78 -0.54 3.09 -9.55
N LEU A 79 -1.18 4.26 -9.64
CA LEU A 79 -2.54 4.42 -10.13
C LEU A 79 -2.52 4.72 -11.63
N ARG A 80 -3.03 3.81 -12.44
CA ARG A 80 -3.11 3.98 -13.89
C ARG A 80 -4.26 4.91 -14.29
N GLU A 81 -4.21 5.38 -15.53
CA GLU A 81 -5.21 6.26 -16.13
C GLU A 81 -6.61 5.60 -16.21
N ASP A 82 -6.67 4.28 -16.28
CA ASP A 82 -7.92 3.52 -16.29
C ASP A 82 -8.50 3.27 -14.88
N GLY A 83 -7.90 3.86 -13.84
CA GLY A 83 -8.35 3.75 -12.46
C GLY A 83 -7.88 2.48 -11.73
N ASN A 84 -7.10 1.62 -12.38
CA ASN A 84 -6.54 0.43 -11.77
C ASN A 84 -5.19 0.71 -11.09
N TYR A 85 -4.93 0.00 -10.00
CA TYR A 85 -3.67 -0.01 -9.28
C TYR A 85 -2.78 -1.16 -9.76
N GLU A 86 -1.47 -0.93 -9.76
CA GLU A 86 -0.45 -1.94 -9.99
C GLU A 86 0.81 -1.66 -9.15
N PHE A 87 1.75 -2.60 -9.11
CA PHE A 87 3.02 -2.39 -8.42
C PHE A 87 3.86 -1.34 -9.13
N TYR A 88 4.28 -0.32 -8.41
CA TYR A 88 5.17 0.69 -8.94
C TYR A 88 6.53 0.09 -9.30
N ALA A 89 6.94 0.29 -10.55
CA ALA A 89 8.24 -0.07 -11.04
C ALA A 89 8.88 1.14 -11.78
N PRO A 90 9.91 1.79 -11.20
CA PRO A 90 10.51 3.00 -11.77
C PRO A 90 11.01 2.83 -13.22
N LYS A 91 11.46 1.63 -13.58
CA LYS A 91 11.93 1.30 -14.92
C LYS A 91 10.84 1.43 -15.99
N TRP A 92 9.59 1.16 -15.61
CA TRP A 92 8.45 1.13 -16.52
C TRP A 92 7.60 2.39 -16.40
N HIS A 93 7.37 2.86 -15.17
CA HIS A 93 6.49 4.00 -14.90
C HIS A 93 7.23 5.34 -14.94
N GLY A 94 8.56 5.32 -14.86
CA GLY A 94 9.38 6.51 -14.63
C GLY A 94 9.61 6.77 -13.15
N ARG A 95 10.47 7.74 -12.85
CA ARG A 95 10.75 8.16 -11.47
C ARG A 95 9.81 9.29 -11.07
N TYR A 96 9.42 9.30 -9.80
CA TYR A 96 8.50 10.28 -9.26
C TYR A 96 9.10 10.95 -8.03
N GLU A 97 8.78 12.23 -7.86
CA GLU A 97 9.04 13.00 -6.66
C GLU A 97 7.76 13.77 -6.31
N ARG A 98 7.29 13.64 -5.07
CA ARG A 98 6.08 14.33 -4.58
C ARG A 98 4.85 14.15 -5.50
N GLY A 99 4.65 12.94 -6.02
CA GLY A 99 3.52 12.63 -6.90
C GLY A 99 3.69 13.08 -8.36
N LYS A 100 4.81 13.73 -8.71
CA LYS A 100 5.09 14.22 -10.06
C LYS A 100 6.20 13.41 -10.69
N ARG A 101 6.03 13.04 -11.96
CA ARG A 101 7.07 12.34 -12.71
C ARG A 101 8.24 13.29 -13.00
N ILE A 102 9.47 12.81 -12.80
CA ILE A 102 10.70 13.59 -12.98
C ILE A 102 11.62 13.01 -14.07
N VAL A 103 11.54 11.71 -14.35
CA VAL A 103 12.31 10.99 -15.39
C VAL A 103 11.45 9.88 -16.00
#